data_AF-P0C299-F1
#
_entry.id   AF-P0C299-F1
#
_cell.length_a   1.000
_cell.length_b   1.000
_cell.length_c   1.000
_cell.angle_alpha   90.00
_cell.angle_beta   90.00
_cell.angle_gamma   90.00
#
_symmetry.space_group_name_H-M   'P 1'
#
loop_
_entity.id
_entity.type
_entity.pdbx_description
1 polymer ?
#
loop_
_entity_poly.entity_id
_entity_poly.type
_entity_poly.pdbx_seq_one_letter_code
_entity_poly.pdbx_strand_id
1 'polypeptide(L)' 'ADVPGNYPLNTYGNMYYCTILGENEFCKKICKVHGVSYGYCYNSYCWCEYLEGKDINIWDAVKNHCTNTNLYPNGK' A
#
# COMPACT_ATOMS: atom_id res chain seq x y z
N ALA A 1 -1.04 -15.15 16.68
CA ALA A 1 -0.18 -15.09 15.49
C ALA A 1 -0.23 -13.67 14.99
N ASP A 2 0.91 -13.11 14.59
CA ASP A 2 0.93 -11.77 14.01
C ASP A 2 0.18 -11.77 12.68
N VAL A 3 -0.54 -10.68 12.39
CA VAL A 3 -1.28 -10.56 11.14
C VAL A 3 -0.27 -10.45 9.98
N PRO A 4 -0.36 -11.32 8.95
CA PRO A 4 0.58 -11.26 7.84
C PRO A 4 0.44 -9.94 7.08
N GLY A 5 1.50 -9.52 6.39
CA GLY A 5 1.49 -8.29 5.64
C GLY A 5 2.84 -7.98 5.01
N ASN A 6 2.92 -6.82 4.37
CA ASN A 6 4.13 -6.33 3.73
C ASN A 6 4.23 -4.80 3.84
N TYR A 7 5.42 -4.28 3.59
CA TYR A 7 5.65 -2.84 3.41
C TYR A 7 5.45 -2.47 1.94
N PRO A 8 4.47 -1.64 1.58
CA PRO A 8 4.26 -1.19 0.21
C PRO A 8 5.43 -0.31 -0.24
N LEU A 9 5.70 -0.34 -1.54
CA LEU A 9 6.75 0.44 -2.19
C LEU A 9 6.15 1.50 -3.12
N ASN A 10 6.68 2.71 -3.01
CA ASN A 10 6.29 3.84 -3.86
C ASN A 10 6.85 3.71 -5.28
N THR A 11 6.63 4.74 -6.10
CA THR A 11 7.02 4.78 -7.53
C THR A 11 8.53 4.66 -7.75
N TYR A 12 9.33 4.90 -6.71
CA TYR A 12 10.79 4.80 -6.71
C TYR A 12 11.33 3.50 -6.09
N GLY A 13 10.45 2.57 -5.69
CA GLY A 13 10.84 1.32 -5.04
C GLY A 13 11.19 1.47 -3.55
N ASN A 14 10.84 2.59 -2.92
CA ASN A 14 11.11 2.84 -1.51
C ASN A 14 9.86 2.61 -0.64
N MET A 15 10.06 2.14 0.59
CA MET A 15 8.98 2.04 1.58
C MET A 15 8.41 3.43 1.92
N TYR A 16 7.11 3.48 2.21
CA TYR A 16 6.44 4.72 2.63
C TYR A 16 6.79 5.07 4.07
N TYR A 17 7.62 6.09 4.25
CA TYR A 17 7.99 6.60 5.57
C TYR A 17 6.80 7.25 6.29
N CYS A 18 6.69 7.01 7.59
CA CYS A 18 5.67 7.59 8.46
C CYS A 18 6.26 8.01 9.81
N THR A 19 5.73 9.10 10.37
CA THR A 19 6.22 9.70 11.62
C THR A 19 5.34 9.40 12.84
N ILE A 20 4.05 9.12 12.61
CA ILE A 20 3.07 8.83 13.66
C ILE A 20 2.92 7.32 13.78
N LEU A 21 3.58 6.72 14.77
CA LEU A 21 3.52 5.28 15.05
C LEU A 21 2.09 4.82 15.35
N GLY A 22 1.77 3.59 14.95
CA GLY A 22 0.43 3.04 15.07
C GLY A 22 -0.51 3.59 13.99
N GLU A 23 -1.81 3.63 14.30
CA GLU A 23 -2.82 4.02 13.32
C GLU A 23 -2.65 5.46 12.85
N ASN A 24 -2.64 5.66 11.54
CA ASN A 24 -2.72 7.00 10.95
C ASN A 24 -3.36 6.96 9.56
N GLU A 25 -3.91 8.10 9.14
CA GLU A 25 -4.61 8.25 7.87
C GLU A 25 -3.69 8.09 6.64
N PHE A 26 -2.40 8.35 6.79
CA PHE A 26 -1.44 8.22 5.70
C PHE A 26 -1.30 6.75 5.29
N CYS A 27 -0.96 5.86 6.24
CA CYS A 27 -0.78 4.44 5.96
C CYS A 27 -2.10 3.75 5.59
N LYS A 28 -3.25 4.15 6.20
CA LYS A 28 -4.57 3.66 5.78
C LYS A 28 -4.83 3.96 4.30
N LYS A 29 -4.52 5.17 3.82
CA LYS A 29 -4.70 5.56 2.42
C LYS A 29 -3.74 4.81 1.49
N ILE A 30 -2.46 4.69 1.85
CA ILE A 30 -1.49 3.94 1.04
C ILE A 30 -1.93 2.49 0.90
N CYS A 31 -2.25 1.79 2.00
CA CYS A 31 -2.64 0.39 1.94
C CYS A 31 -3.91 0.15 1.12
N LYS A 32 -4.86 1.10 1.14
CA LYS A 32 -6.04 1.08 0.27
C LYS A 32 -5.70 1.14 -1.22
N VAL A 33 -4.70 1.94 -1.60
CA VAL A 33 -4.21 1.97 -3.00
C VAL A 33 -3.55 0.65 -3.38
N HIS A 34 -2.91 -0.02 -2.43
CA HIS A 34 -2.34 -1.36 -2.58
C HIS A 34 -3.37 -2.51 -2.45
N GLY A 35 -4.68 -2.19 -2.46
CA GLY A 35 -5.74 -3.18 -2.53
C GLY A 35 -6.17 -3.79 -1.18
N VAL A 36 -5.66 -3.30 -0.04
CA VAL A 36 -6.03 -3.82 1.29
C VAL A 36 -6.63 -2.75 2.19
N SER A 37 -7.46 -3.17 3.14
CA SER A 37 -8.30 -2.25 3.92
C SER A 37 -7.61 -1.58 5.10
N TYR A 38 -6.56 -2.20 5.65
CA TYR A 38 -5.94 -1.74 6.89
C TYR A 38 -4.43 -1.55 6.75
N GLY A 39 -3.96 -0.47 7.37
CA GLY A 39 -2.57 -0.08 7.38
C GLY A 39 -2.27 0.88 8.51
N TYR A 40 -1.06 0.77 9.04
CA TYR A 40 -0.58 1.58 10.17
C TYR A 40 0.93 1.80 10.05
N CYS A 41 1.47 2.71 10.85
CA CYS A 41 2.90 2.96 10.89
C CYS A 41 3.60 2.01 11.86
N TYR A 42 4.51 1.21 11.32
CA TYR A 42 5.32 0.26 12.06
C TYR A 42 6.78 0.42 11.68
N ASN A 43 7.67 0.52 12.67
CA ASN A 43 9.10 0.75 12.45
C ASN A 43 9.41 1.96 11.53
N SER A 44 8.61 3.03 11.64
CA SER A 44 8.69 4.24 10.81
C SER A 44 8.32 4.05 9.32
N TYR A 45 7.70 2.94 8.95
CA TYR A 45 7.17 2.69 7.61
C TYR A 45 5.73 2.19 7.65
N CYS A 46 4.97 2.41 6.59
CA CYS A 46 3.63 1.85 6.52
C CYS A 46 3.68 0.33 6.40
N TRP A 47 2.96 -0.36 7.28
CA TRP A 47 2.69 -1.78 7.20
C TRP A 47 1.25 -1.99 6.75
N CYS A 48 1.04 -2.84 5.74
CA CYS A 48 -0.27 -3.17 5.21
C CYS A 48 -0.60 -4.63 5.53
N GLU A 49 -1.65 -4.84 6.33
CA GLU A 49 -2.11 -6.19 6.65
C GLU A 49 -2.70 -6.86 5.41
N TYR A 50 -2.41 -8.15 5.26
CA TYR A 50 -2.82 -9.00 4.13
C TYR A 50 -2.34 -8.52 2.75
N LEU A 51 -1.38 -7.60 2.68
CA LEU A 51 -0.80 -7.18 1.40
C LEU A 51 -0.02 -8.33 0.77
N GLU A 52 -0.49 -8.81 -0.38
CA GLU A 52 0.16 -9.88 -1.13
C GLU A 52 1.42 -9.38 -1.86
N GLY A 53 2.39 -10.26 -2.07
CA GLY A 53 3.67 -9.93 -2.72
C GLY A 53 3.52 -9.30 -4.11
N LYS A 54 2.49 -9.68 -4.85
CA LYS A 54 2.21 -9.18 -6.22
C LYS A 54 1.79 -7.71 -6.25
N ASP A 55 1.34 -7.16 -5.12
CA ASP A 55 0.83 -5.79 -5.02
C ASP A 55 1.73 -4.90 -4.15
N ILE A 56 2.94 -5.36 -3.79
CA ILE A 56 3.89 -4.56 -3.01
C ILE A 56 4.31 -3.31 -3.76
N ASN A 57 4.56 -3.42 -5.07
CA ASN A 57 4.94 -2.28 -5.89
C ASN A 57 3.69 -1.49 -6.32
N ILE A 58 3.71 -0.16 -6.16
CA ILE A 58 2.58 0.69 -6.52
C ILE A 58 2.13 0.52 -7.98
N TRP A 59 3.05 0.25 -8.91
CA TRP A 59 2.70 0.09 -10.33
C TRP A 59 1.84 -1.16 -10.54
N ASP A 60 2.17 -2.27 -9.87
CA ASP A 60 1.41 -3.51 -9.93
C ASP A 60 0.08 -3.38 -9.17
N ALA A 61 0.11 -2.77 -7.98
CA ALA A 61 -1.08 -2.47 -7.20
C ALA A 61 -2.11 -1.64 -7.98
N VAL A 62 -1.68 -0.52 -8.59
CA VAL A 62 -2.56 0.34 -9.39
C VAL A 62 -3.10 -0.43 -10.59
N LYS A 63 -2.27 -1.21 -11.27
CA LYS A 63 -2.70 -2.06 -12.39
C LYS A 63 -3.75 -3.10 -11.99
N ASN A 64 -3.63 -3.67 -10.79
CA ASN A 64 -4.49 -4.77 -10.33
C ASN A 64 -5.78 -4.29 -9.67
N HIS A 65 -5.76 -3.16 -8.96
CA HIS A 65 -6.84 -2.74 -8.05
C HIS A 65 -7.52 -1.43 -8.45
N CYS A 66 -6.88 -0.57 -9.23
CA CYS A 66 -7.42 0.75 -9.57
C CYS A 66 -8.03 0.77 -10.97
N THR A 67 -9.16 1.44 -11.10
CA THR A 67 -9.78 1.80 -12.38
C THR A 67 -9.75 3.33 -12.54
N ASN A 68 -9.95 3.83 -13.77
CA ASN A 68 -10.04 5.26 -14.07
C ASN A 68 -8.79 6.08 -13.67
N THR A 69 -7.60 5.51 -13.85
CA THR A 69 -6.35 6.27 -13.67
C THR A 69 -5.88 6.82 -15.00
N ASN A 70 -5.07 7.90 -15.00
CA ASN A 70 -4.45 8.41 -16.24
C ASN A 70 -3.56 7.36 -16.93
N LEU A 71 -3.09 6.35 -16.20
CA LEU A 71 -2.28 5.25 -16.71
C LEU A 71 -3.12 4.11 -17.28
N TYR A 72 -4.33 3.93 -16.75
CA TYR A 72 -5.29 2.89 -17.13
C TYR A 72 -6.67 3.52 -17.36
N PRO A 73 -6.83 4.36 -18.41
CA PRO A 73 -8.04 5.16 -18.61
C PRO A 73 -9.29 4.32 -18.90
N ASN A 74 -9.12 3.09 -19.39
CA ASN A 74 -10.22 2.15 -19.66
C ASN A 74 -10.33 1.04 -18.61
N GLY A 75 -9.62 1.16 -17.49
CA GLY A 75 -9.41 0.02 -16.59
C GLY A 75 -8.61 -1.10 -17.26
N LYS A 76 -8.64 -2.28 -16.64
CA LYS A 76 -8.12 -3.51 -17.24
C LYS A 76 -9.13 -4.13 -18.21
#